data_AF-A0A519MLT6-F1
#
_entry.id   AF-A0A519MLT6-F1
#
_cell.length_a   1.000
_cell.length_b   1.000
_cell.length_c   1.000
_cell.angle_alpha   90.00
_cell.angle_beta   90.00
_cell.angle_gamma   90.00
#
_symmetry.space_group_name_H-M   'P 1'
#
loop_
_entity.id
_entity.type
_entity.pdbx_description
1 polymer ?
#
loop_
_entity_poly.entity_id
_entity_poly.type
_entity_poly.pdbx_seq_one_letter_code
_entity_poly.pdbx_strand_id
1 'polypeptide(L)'
;RCIAHDGALRSLLGNHDLHLLAAAHGARKPSRRDTLASVLEAPDRDALLQWVRSQPLARTHTHGGETLLMVHAGVLPAWSAQDALAHADEVAAVLRGPDLPGFLQAMYGNTPDRWSDELTGNDRLRVIVNALTRLRFCSARGEMDFDSTESASDAPAGLMPWFDVPGRRAAGTLVAFGHWSTLGWLNRSDLLGLDTGCVWGGCLSAVRFGATLADRELLQVHCEQSQAPGA
;
A
#
# COMPACT_ATOMS: atom_id res chain seq x y z
N ARG A 1 -19.82 -6.53 -0.37
CA ARG A 1 -20.03 -5.90 0.96
C ARG A 1 -19.47 -4.48 1.00
N CYS A 2 -18.20 -4.23 0.67
CA CYS A 2 -17.63 -2.87 0.65
C CYS A 2 -18.42 -1.90 -0.22
N ILE A 3 -18.82 -2.32 -1.43
CA ILE A 3 -19.69 -1.54 -2.34
C ILE A 3 -21.01 -1.13 -1.67
N ALA A 4 -21.62 -2.02 -0.88
CA ALA A 4 -22.90 -1.76 -0.24
C ALA A 4 -22.81 -0.76 0.94
N HIS A 5 -21.60 -0.51 1.44
CA HIS A 5 -21.31 0.44 2.51
C HIS A 5 -20.43 1.60 2.01
N ASP A 6 -20.54 1.91 0.72
CA ASP A 6 -19.81 3.04 0.13
C ASP A 6 -20.10 4.34 0.91
N GLY A 7 -19.08 5.16 1.10
CA GLY A 7 -19.11 6.34 1.97
C GLY A 7 -18.84 6.08 3.46
N ALA A 8 -19.22 4.91 4.00
CA ALA A 8 -18.87 4.49 5.36
C ALA A 8 -17.51 3.76 5.43
N LEU A 9 -17.08 3.17 4.30
CA LEU A 9 -15.78 2.53 4.13
C LEU A 9 -14.96 3.27 3.08
N ARG A 10 -13.72 3.62 3.40
CA ARG A 10 -12.80 4.32 2.49
C ARG A 10 -11.54 3.49 2.28
N SER A 11 -11.60 2.58 1.33
CA SER A 11 -10.48 1.70 0.97
C SER A 11 -9.44 2.42 0.12
N LEU A 12 -8.18 1.99 0.22
CA LEU A 12 -7.09 2.33 -0.70
C LEU A 12 -6.51 1.05 -1.29
N LEU A 13 -5.83 1.16 -2.43
CA LEU A 13 -5.27 0.03 -3.17
C LEU A 13 -3.91 -0.41 -2.63
N GLY A 14 -3.74 -1.73 -2.50
CA GLY A 14 -2.46 -2.39 -2.28
C GLY A 14 -1.93 -3.14 -3.51
N ASN A 15 -0.78 -3.79 -3.36
CA ASN A 15 -0.11 -4.54 -4.42
C ASN A 15 -0.97 -5.72 -4.92
N HIS A 16 -1.66 -6.42 -4.01
CA HIS A 16 -2.54 -7.53 -4.36
C HIS A 16 -3.82 -7.09 -5.09
N ASP A 17 -4.32 -5.88 -4.81
CA ASP A 17 -5.47 -5.32 -5.54
C ASP A 17 -5.08 -4.95 -6.97
N LEU A 18 -3.90 -4.34 -7.15
CA LEU A 18 -3.36 -4.09 -8.49
C LEU A 18 -3.09 -5.40 -9.24
N HIS A 19 -2.60 -6.43 -8.53
CA HIS A 19 -2.42 -7.76 -9.10
C HIS A 19 -3.74 -8.39 -9.57
N LEU A 20 -4.82 -8.24 -8.80
CA LEU A 20 -6.17 -8.65 -9.20
C LEU A 20 -6.61 -7.97 -10.50
N LEU A 21 -6.42 -6.65 -10.61
CA LEU A 21 -6.75 -5.91 -11.84
C LEU A 21 -5.92 -6.41 -13.04
N ALA A 22 -4.63 -6.65 -12.85
CA ALA A 22 -3.75 -7.19 -13.89
C ALA A 22 -4.18 -8.58 -14.36
N ALA A 23 -4.53 -9.46 -13.43
CA ALA A 23 -5.04 -10.81 -13.74
C ALA A 23 -6.35 -10.75 -14.53
N ALA A 24 -7.28 -9.88 -14.13
CA ALA A 24 -8.56 -9.70 -14.84
C ALA A 24 -8.40 -9.20 -16.28
N HIS A 25 -7.34 -8.43 -16.57
CA HIS A 25 -7.05 -7.92 -17.92
C HIS A 25 -6.12 -8.84 -18.74
N GLY A 26 -5.79 -10.02 -18.22
CA GLY A 26 -4.88 -10.96 -18.90
C GLY A 26 -3.45 -10.44 -19.04
N ALA A 27 -3.07 -9.39 -18.31
CA ALA A 27 -1.72 -8.82 -18.34
C ALA A 27 -0.66 -9.77 -17.74
N ARG A 28 -1.09 -10.84 -17.07
CA ARG A 28 -0.24 -11.89 -16.54
C ARG A 28 -0.96 -13.24 -16.59
N LYS A 29 -0.19 -14.32 -16.73
CA LYS A 29 -0.71 -15.68 -16.59
C LYS A 29 -1.04 -15.98 -15.12
N PRO A 30 -2.22 -16.55 -14.82
CA PRO A 30 -2.54 -17.00 -13.47
C PRO A 30 -1.48 -17.95 -12.93
N SER A 31 -1.08 -17.76 -11.69
CA SER A 31 -0.20 -18.67 -10.96
C SER A 31 -1.03 -19.67 -10.15
N ARG A 32 -0.46 -20.85 -9.85
CA ARG A 32 -1.12 -21.84 -8.96
C ARG A 32 -1.34 -21.34 -7.54
N ARG A 33 -0.67 -20.25 -7.14
CA ARG A 33 -0.81 -19.65 -5.81
C ARG A 33 -1.86 -18.53 -5.78
N ASP A 34 -2.43 -18.17 -6.92
CA ASP A 34 -3.41 -17.08 -6.98
C ASP A 34 -4.73 -17.54 -6.38
N THR A 35 -5.16 -16.91 -5.29
CA THR A 35 -6.46 -17.17 -4.63
C THR A 35 -7.58 -16.28 -5.19
N LEU A 36 -7.40 -15.75 -6.40
CA LEU A 36 -8.26 -14.73 -7.01
C LEU A 36 -9.50 -15.28 -7.73
N ALA A 37 -9.57 -16.60 -7.93
CA ALA A 37 -10.64 -17.25 -8.71
C ALA A 37 -12.04 -16.87 -8.22
N SER A 38 -12.26 -16.78 -6.91
CA SER A 38 -13.57 -16.42 -6.33
C SER A 38 -14.06 -15.04 -6.75
N VAL A 39 -13.16 -14.09 -7.00
CA VAL A 39 -13.49 -12.74 -7.50
C VAL A 39 -13.58 -12.73 -9.02
N LEU A 40 -12.67 -13.45 -9.68
CA LEU A 40 -12.59 -13.54 -11.13
C LEU A 40 -13.74 -14.35 -11.75
N GLU A 41 -14.36 -15.26 -11.02
CA GLU A 41 -15.48 -16.08 -11.52
C GLU A 41 -16.83 -15.61 -10.97
N ALA A 42 -16.84 -14.54 -10.16
CA ALA A 42 -18.05 -14.02 -9.55
C ALA A 42 -19.06 -13.50 -10.61
N PRO A 43 -20.37 -13.72 -10.45
CA PRO A 43 -21.39 -13.18 -11.36
C PRO A 43 -21.39 -11.65 -11.45
N ASP A 44 -20.97 -10.96 -10.38
CA ASP A 44 -20.85 -9.50 -10.28
C ASP A 44 -19.41 -9.00 -10.46
N ARG A 45 -18.51 -9.84 -11.00
CA ARG A 45 -17.09 -9.55 -11.27
C ARG A 45 -16.86 -8.14 -11.82
N ASP A 46 -17.57 -7.77 -12.87
CA ASP A 46 -17.30 -6.50 -13.56
C ASP A 46 -17.58 -5.30 -12.66
N ALA A 47 -18.64 -5.36 -11.84
CA ALA A 47 -18.95 -4.33 -10.86
C ALA A 47 -17.88 -4.29 -9.74
N LEU A 48 -17.41 -5.45 -9.28
CA LEU A 48 -16.34 -5.55 -8.29
C LEU A 48 -15.04 -4.93 -8.81
N LEU A 49 -14.61 -5.31 -10.02
CA LEU A 49 -13.39 -4.81 -10.65
C LEU A 49 -13.49 -3.32 -10.95
N GLN A 50 -14.65 -2.85 -11.41
CA GLN A 50 -14.92 -1.43 -11.63
C GLN A 50 -14.81 -0.62 -10.32
N TRP A 51 -15.32 -1.16 -9.21
CA TRP A 51 -15.19 -0.53 -7.91
C TRP A 51 -13.74 -0.53 -7.42
N VAL A 52 -13.01 -1.63 -7.55
CA VAL A 52 -11.59 -1.72 -7.16
C VAL A 52 -10.75 -0.71 -7.93
N ARG A 53 -10.83 -0.66 -9.27
CA ARG A 53 -10.05 0.29 -10.08
C ARG A 53 -10.38 1.77 -9.83
N SER A 54 -11.48 2.06 -9.13
CA SER A 54 -11.87 3.42 -8.75
C SER A 54 -11.26 3.90 -7.43
N GLN A 55 -10.67 3.01 -6.63
CA GLN A 55 -10.06 3.36 -5.36
C GLN A 55 -8.69 4.03 -5.55
N PRO A 56 -8.29 4.98 -4.68
CA PRO A 56 -7.00 5.64 -4.75
C PRO A 56 -5.89 4.78 -4.11
N LEU A 57 -4.63 5.12 -4.33
CA LEU A 57 -3.48 4.49 -3.67
C LEU A 57 -3.13 5.12 -2.32
N ALA A 58 -3.54 6.38 -2.10
CA ALA A 58 -3.34 7.11 -0.86
C ALA A 58 -4.62 7.87 -0.48
N ARG A 59 -4.82 8.10 0.81
CA ARG A 59 -5.92 8.91 1.34
C ARG A 59 -5.46 9.77 2.49
N THR A 60 -6.15 10.88 2.72
CA THR A 60 -6.05 11.63 3.97
C THR A 60 -7.37 11.67 4.71
N HIS A 61 -7.25 11.84 6.02
CA HIS A 61 -8.37 12.14 6.90
C HIS A 61 -7.93 13.17 7.94
N THR A 62 -8.78 14.17 8.19
CA THR A 62 -8.54 15.17 9.23
C THR A 62 -9.40 14.84 10.44
N HIS A 63 -8.77 14.69 11.60
CA HIS A 63 -9.43 14.38 12.86
C HIS A 63 -8.75 15.13 14.00
N GLY A 64 -9.50 15.74 14.92
CA GLY A 64 -8.92 16.53 16.01
C GLY A 64 -8.06 17.74 15.56
N GLY A 65 -8.21 18.20 14.32
CA GLY A 65 -7.36 19.25 13.72
C GLY A 65 -6.03 18.73 13.16
N GLU A 66 -5.78 17.43 13.22
CA GLU A 66 -4.56 16.78 12.72
C GLU A 66 -4.85 16.01 11.43
N THR A 67 -3.83 15.83 10.59
CA THR A 67 -3.95 15.05 9.34
C THR A 67 -3.34 13.67 9.49
N LEU A 68 -4.12 12.65 9.15
CA LEU A 68 -3.69 11.27 8.95
C LEU A 68 -3.50 11.03 7.45
N LEU A 69 -2.31 10.60 7.04
CA LEU A 69 -2.05 10.03 5.72
C LEU A 69 -2.16 8.50 5.81
N MET A 70 -2.86 7.89 4.87
CA MET A 70 -3.00 6.44 4.74
C MET A 70 -2.44 6.00 3.39
N VAL A 71 -1.54 5.02 3.41
CA VAL A 71 -0.96 4.36 2.23
C VAL A 71 -0.91 2.85 2.47
N HIS A 72 -0.75 2.04 1.43
CA HIS A 72 -0.66 0.59 1.64
C HIS A 72 0.69 0.18 2.23
N ALA A 73 1.81 0.70 1.69
CA ALA A 73 3.16 0.32 2.09
C ALA A 73 3.98 1.47 2.68
N GLY A 74 4.41 2.46 1.88
CA GLY A 74 5.26 3.51 2.41
C GLY A 74 5.33 4.78 1.55
N VAL A 75 6.09 5.75 2.05
CA VAL A 75 6.30 7.05 1.40
C VAL A 75 7.80 7.26 1.23
N LEU A 76 8.25 7.61 0.03
CA LEU A 76 9.67 7.85 -0.21
C LEU A 76 10.17 9.08 0.57
N PRO A 77 11.45 9.12 1.00
CA PRO A 77 11.98 10.23 1.80
C PRO A 77 11.84 11.60 1.14
N ALA A 78 11.91 11.63 -0.19
CA ALA A 78 11.78 12.83 -1.01
C ALA A 78 10.35 13.37 -1.12
N TRP A 79 9.33 12.64 -0.64
CA TRP A 79 7.93 13.03 -0.75
C TRP A 79 7.40 13.60 0.56
N SER A 80 6.76 14.76 0.46
CA SER A 80 5.83 15.21 1.49
C SER A 80 4.53 14.39 1.45
N ALA A 81 3.67 14.57 2.45
CA ALA A 81 2.34 13.94 2.43
C ALA A 81 1.50 14.42 1.23
N GLN A 82 1.67 15.67 0.80
CA GLN A 82 0.99 16.22 -0.39
C GLN A 82 1.54 15.60 -1.69
N ASP A 83 2.86 15.42 -1.79
CA ASP A 83 3.48 14.75 -2.94
C ASP A 83 2.95 13.31 -3.07
N ALA A 84 2.88 12.56 -1.96
CA ALA A 84 2.34 11.20 -1.94
C ALA A 84 0.88 11.12 -2.44
N LEU A 85 0.03 12.07 -2.05
CA LEU A 85 -1.34 12.18 -2.55
C LEU A 85 -1.38 12.50 -4.04
N ALA A 86 -0.61 13.51 -4.48
CA ALA A 86 -0.58 13.92 -5.88
C ALA A 86 -0.11 12.78 -6.79
N HIS A 87 0.95 12.07 -6.40
CA HIS A 87 1.44 10.91 -7.13
C HIS A 87 0.43 9.76 -7.13
N ALA A 88 -0.26 9.51 -6.00
CA ALA A 88 -1.34 8.53 -5.97
C ALA A 88 -2.47 8.87 -6.96
N ASP A 89 -2.79 10.16 -7.11
CA ASP A 89 -3.80 10.63 -8.06
C ASP A 89 -3.38 10.43 -9.52
N GLU A 90 -2.08 10.56 -9.84
CA GLU A 90 -1.54 10.24 -11.17
C GLU A 90 -1.85 8.78 -11.55
N VAL A 91 -1.54 7.83 -10.66
CA VAL A 91 -1.83 6.41 -10.90
C VAL A 91 -3.34 6.15 -10.91
N ALA A 92 -4.10 6.75 -9.99
CA ALA A 92 -5.55 6.59 -9.94
C ALA A 92 -6.26 7.13 -11.20
N ALA A 93 -5.71 8.17 -11.86
CA ALA A 93 -6.22 8.65 -13.14
C ALA A 93 -6.05 7.60 -14.24
N VAL A 94 -4.87 6.97 -14.33
CA VAL A 94 -4.60 5.90 -15.30
C VAL A 94 -5.47 4.67 -15.02
N LEU A 95 -5.62 4.29 -13.75
CA LEU A 95 -6.45 3.15 -13.36
C LEU A 95 -7.92 3.33 -13.74
N ARG A 96 -8.44 4.57 -13.70
CA ARG A 96 -9.82 4.91 -14.12
C ARG A 96 -9.94 5.21 -15.61
N GLY A 97 -8.82 5.39 -16.30
CA GLY A 97 -8.77 5.79 -17.70
C GLY A 97 -8.77 4.62 -18.71
N PRO A 98 -8.71 4.95 -20.01
CA PRO A 98 -8.63 3.97 -21.08
C PRO A 98 -7.26 3.27 -21.16
N ASP A 99 -6.21 3.88 -20.63
CA ASP A 99 -4.83 3.37 -20.70
C ASP A 99 -4.55 2.24 -19.70
N LEU A 100 -5.54 1.87 -18.88
CA LEU A 100 -5.44 0.83 -17.86
C LEU A 100 -4.79 -0.47 -18.37
N PRO A 101 -5.20 -1.08 -19.51
CA PRO A 101 -4.61 -2.34 -19.95
C PRO A 101 -3.09 -2.25 -20.23
N GLY A 102 -2.65 -1.14 -20.83
CA GLY A 102 -1.23 -0.90 -21.11
C GLY A 102 -0.43 -0.66 -19.83
N PHE A 103 -1.00 0.11 -18.90
CA PHE A 103 -0.38 0.35 -17.60
C PHE A 103 -0.24 -0.91 -16.76
N LEU A 104 -1.25 -1.79 -16.72
CA LEU A 104 -1.21 -3.04 -15.95
C LEU A 104 -0.08 -3.98 -16.40
N GLN A 105 0.34 -3.91 -17.66
CA GLN A 105 1.51 -4.63 -18.17
C GLN A 105 2.81 -3.93 -17.73
N ALA A 106 2.84 -2.61 -17.80
CA ALA A 106 4.04 -1.82 -17.55
C ALA A 106 4.35 -1.59 -16.06
N MET A 107 3.38 -1.71 -15.16
CA MET A 107 3.57 -1.49 -13.72
C MET A 107 4.44 -2.56 -13.04
N TYR A 108 4.67 -3.70 -13.69
CA TYR A 108 5.59 -4.71 -13.18
C TYR A 108 7.04 -4.29 -13.41
N GLY A 109 7.88 -4.60 -12.42
CA GLY A 109 9.32 -4.33 -12.47
C GLY A 109 9.80 -3.66 -11.19
N ASN A 110 11.11 -3.76 -10.96
CA ASN A 110 11.80 -3.17 -9.82
C ASN A 110 12.60 -1.92 -10.20
N THR A 111 12.67 -1.58 -11.50
CA THR A 111 13.39 -0.41 -12.01
C THR A 111 12.42 0.57 -12.69
N PRO A 112 12.60 1.90 -12.53
CA PRO A 112 13.54 2.55 -11.61
C PRO A 112 13.24 2.25 -10.14
N ASP A 113 14.28 2.23 -9.33
CA ASP A 113 14.24 1.94 -7.89
C ASP A 113 14.24 3.22 -7.03
N ARG A 114 14.40 4.39 -7.64
CA ARG A 114 14.39 5.69 -6.95
C ARG A 114 13.51 6.71 -7.64
N TRP A 115 13.03 7.67 -6.87
CA TRP A 115 12.34 8.84 -7.41
C TRP A 115 13.29 9.82 -8.11
N SER A 116 12.82 10.39 -9.20
CA SER A 116 13.35 11.62 -9.80
C SER A 116 12.18 12.40 -10.41
N ASP A 117 12.16 13.71 -10.25
CA ASP A 117 11.14 14.57 -10.86
C ASP A 117 11.19 14.55 -12.40
N GLU A 118 12.31 14.10 -12.98
CA GLU A 118 12.51 13.92 -14.42
C GLU A 118 11.84 12.64 -14.96
N LEU A 119 11.41 11.72 -14.09
CA LEU A 119 10.71 10.51 -14.52
C LEU A 119 9.39 10.88 -15.20
N THR A 120 9.12 10.21 -16.32
CA THR A 120 7.87 10.37 -17.08
C THR A 120 7.29 9.01 -17.47
N GLY A 121 6.02 9.00 -17.90
CA GLY A 121 5.35 7.81 -18.41
C GLY A 121 5.35 6.64 -17.42
N ASN A 122 5.51 5.43 -17.96
CA ASN A 122 5.41 4.19 -17.17
C ASN A 122 6.48 4.07 -16.09
N ASP A 123 7.68 4.61 -16.29
CA ASP A 123 8.74 4.55 -15.29
C ASP A 123 8.38 5.39 -14.06
N ARG A 124 7.79 6.57 -14.27
CA ARG A 124 7.24 7.40 -13.20
C ARG A 124 6.14 6.66 -12.44
N LEU A 125 5.14 6.15 -13.15
CA LEU A 125 4.00 5.45 -12.54
C LEU A 125 4.44 4.19 -11.79
N ARG A 126 5.43 3.47 -12.31
CA ARG A 126 5.99 2.27 -11.65
C ARG A 126 6.67 2.60 -10.34
N VAL A 127 7.48 3.68 -10.27
CA VAL A 127 8.07 4.14 -9.01
C VAL A 127 6.97 4.51 -8.00
N ILE A 128 5.91 5.18 -8.45
CA ILE A 128 4.77 5.53 -7.59
C ILE A 128 4.10 4.28 -7.01
N VAL A 129 3.76 3.31 -7.86
CA VAL A 129 3.18 2.02 -7.43
C VAL A 129 4.11 1.30 -6.47
N ASN A 130 5.39 1.19 -6.80
CA ASN A 130 6.36 0.48 -5.97
C ASN A 130 6.49 1.11 -4.57
N ALA A 131 6.60 2.43 -4.49
CA ALA A 131 6.65 3.13 -3.21
C ALA A 131 5.37 2.91 -2.38
N LEU A 132 4.21 3.21 -2.97
CA LEU A 132 2.95 3.22 -2.23
C LEU A 132 2.43 1.82 -1.89
N THR A 133 2.87 0.77 -2.60
CA THR A 133 2.30 -0.58 -2.45
C THR A 133 3.30 -1.69 -2.11
N ARG A 134 4.62 -1.44 -2.19
CA ARG A 134 5.63 -2.50 -1.98
C ARG A 134 6.77 -2.12 -1.04
N LEU A 135 6.93 -0.85 -0.70
CA LEU A 135 8.06 -0.34 0.07
C LEU A 135 8.14 -0.91 1.48
N ARG A 136 9.34 -1.37 1.85
CA ARG A 136 9.71 -1.75 3.23
C ARG A 136 10.98 -1.01 3.63
N PHE A 137 12.07 -1.32 2.94
CA PHE A 137 13.36 -0.70 3.14
C PHE A 137 13.75 0.22 1.98
N CYS A 138 14.56 1.22 2.27
CA CYS A 138 15.26 1.99 1.25
C CYS A 138 16.61 2.52 1.76
N SER A 139 17.47 2.94 0.84
CA SER A 139 18.69 3.67 1.19
C SER A 139 18.35 5.08 1.71
N ALA A 140 19.32 5.76 2.33
CA ALA A 140 19.15 7.16 2.72
C ALA A 140 18.86 8.11 1.53
N ARG A 141 19.15 7.67 0.30
CA ARG A 141 18.84 8.41 -0.94
C ARG A 141 17.47 8.05 -1.52
N GLY A 142 16.72 7.16 -0.87
CA GLY A 142 15.40 6.71 -1.32
C GLY A 142 15.44 5.66 -2.43
N GLU A 143 16.55 4.93 -2.59
CA GLU A 143 16.60 3.74 -3.46
C GLU A 143 15.86 2.60 -2.75
N MET A 144 14.76 2.15 -3.34
CA MET A 144 13.88 1.13 -2.81
C MET A 144 14.52 -0.24 -2.90
N ASP A 145 14.35 -1.03 -1.85
CA ASP A 145 14.70 -2.44 -1.85
C ASP A 145 13.44 -3.30 -2.00
N PHE A 146 13.55 -4.33 -2.86
CA PHE A 146 12.45 -5.26 -3.15
C PHE A 146 12.78 -6.72 -2.82
N ASP A 147 14.02 -7.02 -2.43
CA ASP A 147 14.49 -8.37 -2.19
C ASP A 147 14.34 -8.73 -0.70
N SER A 148 14.45 -7.74 0.17
CA SER A 148 14.31 -7.89 1.62
C SER A 148 12.85 -8.05 2.06
N THR A 149 12.64 -9.08 2.87
CA THR A 149 11.34 -9.45 3.46
C THR A 149 11.39 -9.56 4.98
N GLU A 150 12.53 -9.19 5.56
CA GLU A 150 12.86 -9.34 6.97
C GLU A 150 12.03 -8.41 7.88
N SER A 151 12.18 -8.61 9.20
CA SER A 151 11.67 -7.69 10.22
C SER A 151 12.45 -6.37 10.17
N ALA A 152 11.86 -5.26 10.65
CA ALA A 152 12.56 -3.97 10.64
C ALA A 152 13.83 -3.94 11.52
N SER A 153 13.95 -4.81 12.53
CA SER A 153 15.16 -4.92 13.35
C SER A 153 16.35 -5.55 12.62
N ASP A 154 16.13 -6.18 11.48
CA ASP A 154 17.14 -6.88 10.69
C ASP A 154 17.40 -6.18 9.35
N ALA A 155 17.39 -4.85 9.35
CA ALA A 155 17.63 -4.05 8.16
C ALA A 155 18.99 -4.41 7.50
N PRO A 156 19.03 -4.70 6.19
CA PRO A 156 20.30 -4.99 5.51
C PRO A 156 21.26 -3.81 5.57
N ALA A 157 22.56 -4.11 5.45
CA ALA A 157 23.61 -3.09 5.50
C ALA A 157 23.38 -1.98 4.44
N GLY A 158 23.30 -0.73 4.90
CA GLY A 158 23.08 0.44 4.05
C GLY A 158 21.61 0.76 3.77
N LEU A 159 20.68 -0.08 4.23
CA LEU A 159 19.25 0.14 4.15
C LEU A 159 18.67 0.46 5.53
N MET A 160 17.48 1.06 5.52
CA MET A 160 16.70 1.37 6.71
C MET A 160 15.21 1.25 6.40
N PRO A 161 14.35 0.97 7.40
CA PRO A 161 12.91 1.07 7.23
C PRO A 161 12.58 2.46 6.66
N TRP A 162 11.69 2.52 5.66
CA TRP A 162 11.44 3.77 4.93
C TRP A 162 11.05 4.95 5.84
N PHE A 163 10.41 4.67 6.96
CA PHE A 163 9.95 5.64 7.94
C PHE A 163 11.03 6.14 8.90
N ASP A 164 12.18 5.47 8.95
CA ASP A 164 13.34 5.84 9.78
C ASP A 164 14.40 6.63 9.00
N VAL A 165 14.17 6.88 7.69
CA VAL A 165 15.09 7.70 6.89
C VAL A 165 15.18 9.13 7.45
N PRO A 166 16.39 9.59 7.85
CA PRO A 166 16.57 10.94 8.37
C PRO A 166 16.16 12.00 7.35
N GLY A 167 15.44 13.03 7.83
CA GLY A 167 15.04 14.16 6.98
C GLY A 167 13.90 13.86 6.00
N ARG A 168 13.18 12.73 6.14
CA ARG A 168 12.00 12.42 5.32
C ARG A 168 11.01 13.59 5.34
N ARG A 169 10.55 14.03 4.17
CA ARG A 169 9.67 15.20 4.04
C ARG A 169 8.27 14.98 4.64
N ALA A 170 7.87 13.73 4.86
CA ALA A 170 6.62 13.36 5.52
C ALA A 170 6.71 13.27 7.07
N ALA A 171 7.82 13.63 7.72
CA ALA A 171 8.02 13.46 9.17
C ALA A 171 6.98 14.17 10.06
N GLY A 172 6.40 15.27 9.58
CA GLY A 172 5.38 16.06 10.31
C GLY A 172 3.93 15.60 10.11
N THR A 173 3.69 14.46 9.47
CA THR A 173 2.34 13.92 9.24
C THR A 173 2.28 12.50 9.76
N LEU A 174 1.25 12.19 10.55
CA LEU A 174 1.00 10.82 10.98
C LEU A 174 0.68 9.95 9.75
N VAL A 175 1.45 8.88 9.56
CA VAL A 175 1.21 7.93 8.47
C VAL A 175 0.69 6.61 9.02
N ALA A 176 -0.43 6.11 8.50
CA ALA A 176 -0.89 4.74 8.71
C ALA A 176 -0.62 3.88 7.47
N PHE A 177 -0.07 2.69 7.67
CA PHE A 177 0.27 1.76 6.61
C PHE A 177 0.09 0.30 7.02
N GLY A 178 0.17 -0.58 6.02
CA GLY A 178 0.12 -2.04 6.16
C GLY A 178 1.26 -2.70 5.37
N HIS A 179 0.96 -3.78 4.63
CA HIS A 179 1.87 -4.51 3.72
C HIS A 179 3.05 -5.26 4.37
N TRP A 180 3.60 -4.71 5.45
CA TRP A 180 4.79 -5.24 6.10
C TRP A 180 4.41 -6.11 7.30
N SER A 181 3.76 -7.25 7.05
CA SER A 181 3.27 -8.14 8.11
C SER A 181 4.35 -8.63 9.09
N THR A 182 5.62 -8.75 8.66
CA THR A 182 6.76 -9.12 9.52
C THR A 182 7.20 -8.01 10.48
N LEU A 183 6.77 -6.77 10.26
CA LEU A 183 6.93 -5.66 11.22
C LEU A 183 5.99 -5.81 12.41
N GLY A 184 4.76 -6.29 12.16
CA GLY A 184 3.71 -6.37 13.15
C GLY A 184 3.13 -5.00 13.55
N TRP A 185 2.57 -4.94 14.76
CA TRP A 185 1.94 -3.73 15.28
C TRP A 185 3.00 -2.66 15.62
N LEU A 186 2.84 -1.47 15.06
CA LEU A 186 3.69 -0.32 15.34
C LEU A 186 2.84 0.90 15.71
N ASN A 187 3.13 1.51 16.86
CA ASN A 187 2.40 2.67 17.37
C ASN A 187 3.36 3.77 17.83
N ARG A 188 3.73 4.66 16.92
CA ARG A 188 4.54 5.85 17.19
C ARG A 188 3.70 7.11 17.03
N SER A 189 4.14 8.22 17.62
CA SER A 189 3.46 9.52 17.43
C SER A 189 3.30 9.90 15.96
N ASP A 190 4.25 9.51 15.12
CA ASP A 190 4.32 9.84 13.68
C ASP A 190 3.94 8.68 12.74
N LEU A 191 3.67 7.47 13.26
CA LEU A 191 3.51 6.28 12.44
C LEU A 191 2.59 5.20 13.07
N LEU A 192 1.76 4.57 12.24
CA LEU A 192 0.91 3.44 12.57
C LEU A 192 1.11 2.28 11.59
N GLY A 193 1.64 1.15 12.05
CA GLY A 193 1.73 -0.09 11.29
C GLY A 193 0.59 -1.03 11.70
N LEU A 194 -0.34 -1.30 10.78
CA LEU A 194 -1.58 -2.04 11.06
C LEU A 194 -1.56 -3.49 10.56
N ASP A 195 -0.60 -3.85 9.70
CA ASP A 195 -0.51 -5.20 9.18
C ASP A 195 0.13 -6.14 10.21
N THR A 196 -0.72 -6.83 10.95
CA THR A 196 -0.33 -7.85 11.94
C THR A 196 -0.49 -9.26 11.41
N GLY A 197 -0.48 -9.45 10.08
CA GLY A 197 -0.33 -10.77 9.45
C GLY A 197 -1.52 -11.72 9.62
N CYS A 198 -2.77 -11.22 9.56
CA CYS A 198 -3.99 -12.04 9.68
C CYS A 198 -3.95 -13.32 8.81
N VAL A 199 -3.58 -13.19 7.53
CA VAL A 199 -3.55 -14.33 6.58
C VAL A 199 -2.57 -15.44 7.01
N TRP A 200 -1.53 -15.06 7.78
CA TRP A 200 -0.47 -15.94 8.29
C TRP A 200 -0.76 -16.53 9.67
N GLY A 201 -1.98 -16.33 10.21
CA GLY A 201 -2.34 -16.75 11.57
C GLY A 201 -2.05 -15.70 12.64
N GLY A 202 -1.79 -14.45 12.24
CA GLY A 202 -1.69 -13.32 13.16
C GLY A 202 -3.06 -12.74 13.52
N CYS A 203 -3.18 -11.42 13.49
CA CYS A 203 -4.43 -10.72 13.79
C CYS A 203 -4.88 -9.85 12.62
N LEU A 204 -6.19 -9.64 12.50
CA LEU A 204 -6.76 -8.48 11.84
C LEU A 204 -6.82 -7.35 12.86
N SER A 205 -6.13 -6.24 12.58
CA SER A 205 -6.02 -5.10 13.48
C SER A 205 -6.79 -3.89 12.99
N ALA A 206 -7.33 -3.13 13.95
CA ALA A 206 -7.93 -1.82 13.72
C ALA A 206 -7.52 -0.87 14.84
N VAL A 207 -7.47 0.42 14.53
CA VAL A 207 -7.29 1.49 15.52
C VAL A 207 -8.55 2.31 15.61
N ARG A 208 -9.09 2.42 16.82
CA ARG A 208 -10.13 3.39 17.15
C ARG A 208 -9.46 4.66 17.66
N PHE A 209 -9.71 5.77 16.98
CA PHE A 209 -9.29 7.09 17.44
C PHE A 209 -10.31 7.68 18.43
N GLY A 210 -9.81 8.33 19.47
CA GLY A 210 -10.59 9.10 20.45
C GLY A 210 -10.86 10.52 19.96
N ALA A 211 -10.56 11.53 20.79
CA ALA A 211 -10.77 12.94 20.42
C ALA A 211 -9.70 13.46 19.45
N THR A 212 -8.47 12.94 19.56
CA THR A 212 -7.31 13.30 18.73
C THR A 212 -6.75 12.08 18.01
N LEU A 213 -5.80 12.28 17.08
CA LEU A 213 -5.07 11.16 16.48
C LEU A 213 -4.08 10.52 17.44
N ALA A 214 -3.77 11.14 18.59
CA ALA A 214 -2.94 10.57 19.64
C ALA A 214 -3.71 9.58 20.54
N ASP A 215 -5.03 9.78 20.69
CA ASP A 215 -5.89 8.91 21.49
C ASP A 215 -6.23 7.64 20.70
N ARG A 216 -5.54 6.54 20.99
CA ARG A 216 -5.60 5.31 20.17
C ARG A 216 -5.93 4.11 21.01
N GLU A 217 -6.86 3.32 20.52
CA GLU A 217 -7.15 1.99 21.04
C GLU A 217 -6.96 0.95 19.94
N LEU A 218 -6.11 -0.03 20.22
CA LEU A 218 -5.89 -1.17 19.34
C LEU A 218 -6.99 -2.22 19.56
N LEU A 219 -7.67 -2.58 18.48
CA LEU A 219 -8.65 -3.65 18.43
C LEU A 219 -8.10 -4.76 17.54
N GLN A 220 -8.11 -6.00 18.03
CA GLN A 220 -7.58 -7.15 17.28
C GLN A 220 -8.52 -8.34 17.33
N VAL A 221 -8.63 -9.03 16.20
CA VAL A 221 -9.28 -10.32 16.08
C VAL A 221 -8.23 -11.31 15.57
N HIS A 222 -8.01 -12.38 16.33
CA HIS A 222 -7.11 -13.45 15.91
C HIS A 222 -7.68 -14.17 14.67
N CYS A 223 -6.82 -14.44 13.70
CA CYS A 223 -7.21 -15.07 12.45
C CYS A 223 -6.73 -16.52 12.39
N GLU A 224 -7.57 -17.39 11.83
CA GLU A 224 -7.12 -18.72 11.43
C GLU A 224 -6.10 -18.60 10.29
N GLN A 225 -5.01 -19.35 10.36
CA GLN A 225 -3.97 -19.34 9.34
C GLN A 225 -4.53 -19.88 8.02
N SER A 226 -4.50 -19.03 6.99
CA SER A 226 -4.99 -19.39 5.64
C SER A 226 -3.87 -19.60 4.63
N GLN A 227 -2.66 -19.11 4.91
CA GLN A 227 -1.45 -19.35 4.12
C GLN A 227 -0.22 -19.58 5.01
N ALA A 228 0.78 -20.29 4.48
CA ALA A 228 2.07 -20.51 5.15
C ALA A 228 3.12 -19.50 4.67
N PRO A 229 3.85 -18.81 5.57
CA PRO A 229 4.96 -17.95 5.19
C PRO A 229 6.01 -18.70 4.35
N GLY A 230 6.45 -18.10 3.24
CA GLY A 230 7.49 -18.69 2.37
C GLY A 230 7.03 -19.84 1.46
N ALA A 231 5.72 -20.16 1.44
CA ALA A 231 5.17 -21.22 0.58
C ALA A 231 5.14 -20.83 -0.89
#